data_AF-A0A3C1MWV4-F1
#
_entry.id   AF-A0A3C1MWV4-F1
#
_cell.length_a   1.000
_cell.length_b   1.000
_cell.length_c   1.000
_cell.angle_alpha   90.00
_cell.angle_beta   90.00
_cell.angle_gamma   90.00
#
_symmetry.space_group_name_H-M   'P 1'
#
loop_
_entity.id
_entity.type
_entity.pdbx_description
1 polymer ?
#
loop_
_entity_poly.entity_id
_entity_poly.type
_entity_poly.pdbx_seq_one_letter_code
_entity_poly.pdbx_strand_id
1 'polypeptide(L)'
;MSKKSTNLSIPDTEEAWSSGELGRTEEFAAVAPDDFESIVNDHLDLQPISIRLEKSLIEDFKLIAALHGLGYQPLMRQALRRFAECEKKQLLRDAASDMVARKKAAKAVSADPAPTEKQRKAA
;
A
#
# COMPACT_ATOMS: atom_id res chain seq x y z
N MET A 1 17.64 0.66 59.54
CA MET A 1 18.92 0.25 58.92
C MET A 1 18.55 -0.51 57.64
N SER A 2 19.04 -0.29 56.43
CA SER A 2 19.96 0.64 55.81
C SER A 2 19.56 0.63 54.33
N LYS A 3 19.13 1.76 53.75
CA LYS A 3 18.95 1.87 52.31
C LYS A 3 20.34 1.92 51.68
N LYS A 4 20.82 0.83 51.10
CA LYS A 4 21.98 0.86 50.20
C LYS A 4 21.46 0.99 48.77
N SER A 5 21.27 2.22 48.33
CA SER A 5 21.20 2.53 46.91
C SER A 5 22.62 2.38 46.35
N THR A 6 22.93 1.23 45.77
CA THR A 6 24.16 1.03 45.01
C THR A 6 23.97 1.69 43.65
N ASN A 7 24.52 2.90 43.51
CA ASN A 7 24.62 3.62 42.25
C ASN A 7 25.64 2.88 41.36
N LEU A 8 25.18 1.87 40.62
CA LEU A 8 25.96 1.18 39.59
C LEU A 8 25.73 1.95 38.28
N SER A 9 26.63 2.88 37.98
CA SER A 9 26.66 3.58 36.71
C SER A 9 26.91 2.56 35.60
N ILE A 10 25.90 2.34 34.74
CA ILE A 10 26.04 1.48 33.56
C ILE A 10 26.93 2.24 32.55
N PRO A 11 27.99 1.61 32.01
CA PRO A 11 28.85 2.26 31.04
C PRO A 11 28.10 2.46 29.70
N ASP A 12 28.31 3.60 29.05
CA ASP A 12 27.72 3.94 27.75
C ASP A 12 28.46 3.20 26.63
N THR A 13 28.17 1.90 26.48
CA THR A 13 28.73 1.03 25.43
C THR A 13 27.65 0.48 24.51
N GLU A 14 28.03 0.14 23.28
CA GLU A 14 27.12 -0.40 22.26
C GLU A 14 26.45 -1.72 22.72
N GLU A 15 27.18 -2.53 23.49
CA GLU A 15 26.67 -3.76 24.07
C GLU A 15 25.60 -3.51 25.15
N ALA A 16 25.75 -2.46 25.96
CA ALA A 16 24.79 -2.10 27.01
C ALA A 16 23.47 -1.55 26.41
N TRP A 17 23.55 -0.86 25.27
CA TRP A 17 22.38 -0.47 24.48
C TRP A 17 21.70 -1.67 23.81
N SER A 18 22.49 -2.60 23.25
CA SER A 18 21.98 -3.78 22.55
C SER A 18 21.34 -4.81 23.49
N SER A 19 21.92 -5.02 24.67
CA SER A 19 21.33 -5.84 25.74
C SER A 19 20.09 -5.17 26.34
N GLY A 20 20.03 -3.85 26.27
CA GLY A 20 19.00 -3.01 26.87
C GLY A 20 19.18 -2.83 28.37
N GLU A 21 20.35 -3.14 28.93
CA GLU A 21 20.70 -2.72 30.30
C GLU A 21 20.60 -1.20 30.44
N LEU A 22 20.90 -0.46 29.37
CA LEU A 22 20.75 0.98 29.30
C LEU A 22 19.38 1.34 28.70
N GLY A 23 18.56 2.09 29.46
CA GLY A 23 17.33 2.70 28.96
C GLY A 23 16.06 1.83 28.97
N ARG A 24 16.11 0.51 29.20
CA ARG A 24 14.89 -0.33 29.34
C ARG A 24 14.32 -0.41 30.76
N THR A 25 14.82 0.38 31.71
CA THR A 25 14.22 0.43 33.05
C THR A 25 12.94 1.27 33.03
N GLU A 26 12.00 1.00 33.95
CA GLU A 26 10.74 1.75 34.05
C GLU A 26 10.96 3.25 34.27
N GLU A 27 12.09 3.64 34.86
CA GLU A 27 12.47 5.06 35.08
C GLU A 27 12.59 5.86 33.77
N PHE A 28 12.86 5.20 32.64
CA PHE A 28 12.96 5.82 31.32
C PHE A 28 11.72 5.55 30.44
N ALA A 29 10.71 4.83 30.97
CA ALA A 29 9.45 4.61 30.28
C ALA A 29 8.47 5.75 30.57
N ALA A 30 7.84 6.29 29.52
CA ALA A 30 6.78 7.29 29.64
C ALA A 30 5.56 6.85 28.82
N VAL A 31 4.38 7.22 29.30
CA VAL A 31 3.14 7.06 28.53
C VAL A 31 3.21 7.97 27.31
N ALA A 32 2.92 7.41 26.14
CA ALA A 32 2.85 8.20 24.91
C ALA A 32 1.74 9.28 25.05
N PRO A 33 1.98 10.50 24.54
CA PRO A 33 0.94 11.52 24.46
C PRO A 33 -0.31 11.04 23.72
N ASP A 34 -1.47 11.58 24.09
CA ASP A 34 -2.75 11.20 23.46
C ASP A 34 -2.79 11.47 21.94
N ASP A 35 -2.02 12.44 21.46
CA ASP A 35 -1.91 12.81 20.04
C ASP A 35 -0.87 11.99 19.27
N PHE A 36 -0.07 11.16 19.95
CA PHE A 36 1.04 10.43 19.33
C PHE A 36 0.59 9.54 18.17
N GLU A 37 -0.54 8.84 18.31
CA GLU A 37 -1.10 8.02 17.22
C GLU A 37 -1.49 8.87 16.01
N SER A 38 -2.05 10.05 16.23
CA SER A 38 -2.40 10.98 15.14
C SER A 38 -1.17 11.49 14.42
N ILE A 39 -0.12 11.88 15.16
CA ILE A 39 1.17 12.32 14.60
C ILE A 39 1.80 11.23 13.73
N VAL A 40 1.81 9.98 14.22
CA VAL A 40 2.34 8.84 13.46
C VAL A 40 1.52 8.60 12.19
N ASN A 41 0.20 8.65 12.28
CA ASN A 41 -0.67 8.48 11.11
C ASN A 41 -0.45 9.58 10.07
N ASP A 42 -0.37 10.84 10.49
CA ASP A 42 -0.14 11.99 9.60
C ASP A 42 1.23 11.92 8.92
N HIS A 43 2.29 11.57 9.65
CA HIS A 43 3.62 11.40 9.06
C HIS A 43 3.71 10.25 8.05
N LEU A 44 2.85 9.25 8.16
CA LEU A 44 2.81 8.08 7.28
C LEU A 44 1.71 8.18 6.21
N ASP A 45 1.02 9.31 6.11
CA ASP A 45 -0.16 9.52 5.25
C ASP A 45 -1.22 8.41 5.43
N LEU A 46 -1.42 7.96 6.68
CA LEU A 46 -2.39 6.92 7.03
C LEU A 46 -3.68 7.53 7.55
N GLN A 47 -4.80 7.09 6.97
CA GLN A 47 -6.12 7.43 7.49
C GLN A 47 -6.75 6.19 8.13
N PRO A 48 -7.15 6.24 9.42
CA PRO A 48 -7.85 5.14 10.04
C PRO A 48 -9.23 4.98 9.39
N ILE A 49 -9.52 3.76 8.93
CA ILE A 49 -10.83 3.39 8.38
C ILE A 49 -11.45 2.27 9.21
N SER A 50 -12.75 2.38 9.45
CA SER A 50 -13.53 1.31 10.08
C SER A 50 -14.23 0.50 9.00
N ILE A 51 -13.75 -0.72 8.77
CA ILE A 51 -14.34 -1.67 7.81
C ILE A 51 -14.80 -2.94 8.54
N ARG A 52 -15.88 -3.56 8.06
CA ARG A 52 -16.33 -4.87 8.55
C ARG A 52 -15.84 -5.94 7.58
N LEU A 53 -15.19 -6.97 8.12
CA LEU A 53 -14.70 -8.13 7.36
C LEU A 53 -15.23 -9.41 8.00
N GLU A 54 -15.30 -10.47 7.20
CA GLU A 54 -15.64 -11.81 7.69
C GLU A 54 -14.56 -12.32 8.65
N LYS A 55 -14.97 -13.06 9.68
CA LYS A 55 -14.03 -13.58 10.69
C LYS A 55 -13.00 -14.52 10.07
N SER A 56 -13.44 -15.41 9.18
CA SER A 56 -12.56 -16.33 8.43
C SER A 56 -11.47 -15.57 7.68
N LEU A 57 -11.87 -14.53 6.96
CA LEU A 57 -10.94 -13.70 6.19
C LEU A 57 -9.88 -13.03 7.07
N ILE A 58 -10.27 -12.52 8.24
CA ILE A 58 -9.32 -11.93 9.21
C ILE A 58 -8.29 -12.97 9.66
N GLU A 59 -8.73 -14.20 9.95
CA GLU A 59 -7.82 -15.28 10.38
C GLU A 59 -6.89 -15.72 9.24
N ASP A 60 -7.37 -15.80 8.00
CA ASP A 60 -6.54 -16.09 6.84
C ASP A 60 -5.43 -15.04 6.69
N PHE A 61 -5.74 -13.74 6.81
CA PHE A 61 -4.74 -12.68 6.76
C PHE A 61 -3.73 -12.76 7.90
N LYS A 62 -4.14 -13.13 9.12
CA LYS A 62 -3.20 -13.33 10.23
C LYS A 62 -2.25 -14.49 9.96
N LEU A 63 -2.77 -15.61 9.46
CA LEU A 63 -1.96 -16.78 9.15
C LEU A 63 -0.94 -16.47 8.05
N ILE A 64 -1.38 -15.86 6.95
CA ILE A 64 -0.51 -15.45 5.85
C ILE A 64 0.55 -14.46 6.36
N ALA A 65 0.15 -13.47 7.17
CA ALA A 65 1.08 -12.49 7.70
C ALA A 65 2.16 -13.13 8.58
N ALA A 66 1.80 -14.11 9.42
CA ALA A 66 2.74 -14.87 10.24
C ALA A 66 3.77 -15.62 9.39
N LEU A 67 3.35 -16.24 8.28
CA LEU A 67 4.26 -16.92 7.34
C LEU A 67 5.26 -15.97 6.68
N HIS A 68 4.88 -14.71 6.49
CA HIS A 68 5.73 -13.67 5.91
C HIS A 68 6.50 -12.84 6.95
N GLY A 69 6.36 -13.13 8.25
CA GLY A 69 6.97 -12.32 9.32
C GLY A 69 6.43 -10.90 9.42
N LEU A 70 5.18 -10.68 9.01
CA LEU A 70 4.49 -9.38 9.00
C LEU A 70 3.31 -9.37 9.96
N GLY A 71 2.86 -8.17 10.34
CA GLY A 71 1.54 -8.00 10.95
C GLY A 71 0.42 -8.10 9.91
N TYR A 72 -0.78 -8.50 10.35
CA TYR A 72 -1.93 -8.64 9.45
C TYR A 72 -2.36 -7.30 8.82
N GLN A 73 -2.28 -6.18 9.57
CA GLN A 73 -2.62 -4.85 9.05
C GLN A 73 -1.65 -4.37 7.95
N PRO A 74 -0.30 -4.48 8.12
CA PRO A 74 0.64 -4.26 7.03
C PRO A 74 0.33 -5.10 5.79
N LEU A 75 0.07 -6.40 5.96
CA LEU A 75 -0.26 -7.29 4.84
C LEU A 75 -1.55 -6.86 4.14
N MET A 76 -2.60 -6.54 4.91
CA MET A 76 -3.88 -6.07 4.39
C MET A 76 -3.69 -4.81 3.53
N ARG A 77 -2.92 -3.82 4.01
CA ARG A 77 -2.61 -2.61 3.25
C ARG A 77 -1.91 -2.93 1.94
N GLN A 78 -0.91 -3.82 1.96
CA GLN A 78 -0.22 -4.25 0.75
C GLN A 78 -1.15 -4.93 -0.25
N ALA A 79 -2.04 -5.81 0.23
CA ALA A 79 -3.01 -6.50 -0.61
C ALA A 79 -3.98 -5.51 -1.29
N LEU A 80 -4.57 -4.60 -0.52
CA LEU A 80 -5.49 -3.57 -1.03
C LEU A 80 -4.80 -2.64 -2.05
N ARG A 81 -3.55 -2.24 -1.77
CA ARG A 81 -2.76 -1.42 -2.69
C ARG A 81 -2.49 -2.15 -4.00
N ARG A 82 -2.05 -3.41 -3.94
CA ARG A 82 -1.78 -4.23 -5.13
C ARG A 82 -3.03 -4.40 -5.97
N PHE A 83 -4.17 -4.65 -5.35
CA PHE A 83 -5.45 -4.74 -6.04
C PHE A 83 -5.78 -3.43 -6.78
N ALA A 84 -5.76 -2.29 -6.08
CA ALA A 84 -6.08 -0.99 -6.67
C ALA A 84 -5.14 -0.61 -7.82
N GLU A 85 -3.84 -0.91 -7.72
CA GLU A 85 -2.88 -0.67 -8.80
C GLU A 85 -3.14 -1.55 -10.03
N CYS A 86 -3.51 -2.81 -9.83
CA CYS A 86 -3.86 -3.72 -10.91
C CYS A 86 -5.13 -3.25 -11.64
N GLU A 87 -6.19 -2.90 -10.90
CA GLU A 87 -7.45 -2.40 -11.46
C GLU A 87 -7.24 -1.11 -12.28
N LYS A 88 -6.47 -0.15 -11.75
CA LYS A 88 -6.12 1.07 -12.49
C LYS A 88 -5.42 0.76 -13.81
N LYS A 89 -4.44 -0.15 -13.79
CA LYS A 89 -3.71 -0.56 -15.00
C LYS A 89 -4.63 -1.24 -16.01
N GLN A 90 -5.56 -2.07 -15.54
CA GLN A 90 -6.51 -2.75 -16.42
C GLN A 90 -7.45 -1.74 -17.10
N LEU A 91 -8.09 -0.87 -16.34
CA LEU A 91 -8.97 0.18 -16.87
C LEU A 91 -8.26 1.08 -17.89
N LEU A 92 -7.00 1.46 -17.64
CA LEU A 92 -6.22 2.26 -18.58
C LEU A 92 -5.92 1.52 -19.89
N ARG A 93 -5.62 0.22 -19.82
CA ARG A 93 -5.38 -0.59 -21.02
C ARG A 93 -6.65 -0.71 -21.85
N ASP A 94 -7.78 -0.97 -21.20
CA ASP A 94 -9.06 -1.13 -21.87
C ASP A 94 -9.48 0.19 -22.56
N ALA A 95 -9.34 1.32 -21.86
CA ALA A 95 -9.58 2.64 -22.45
C ALA A 95 -8.65 2.94 -23.64
N ALA A 96 -7.37 2.57 -23.54
CA ALA A 96 -6.42 2.74 -24.63
C ALA A 96 -6.77 1.87 -25.85
N SER A 97 -7.14 0.60 -25.64
CA SER A 97 -7.57 -0.29 -26.73
C SER A 97 -8.83 0.23 -27.41
N ASP A 98 -9.79 0.74 -26.65
CA ASP A 98 -11.03 1.31 -27.18
C ASP A 98 -10.76 2.55 -28.03
N MET A 99 -9.88 3.45 -27.57
CA MET A 99 -9.47 4.62 -28.36
C MET A 99 -8.76 4.21 -29.65
N VAL A 100 -7.90 3.20 -29.61
CA VAL A 100 -7.21 2.69 -30.80
C VAL A 100 -8.20 2.04 -31.76
N ALA A 101 -9.14 1.23 -31.26
CA ALA A 101 -10.19 0.60 -32.06
C ALA A 101 -11.08 1.64 -32.74
N ARG A 102 -11.51 2.67 -31.99
CA ARG A 102 -12.29 3.80 -32.53
C ARG A 102 -11.52 4.59 -33.58
N LYS A 103 -10.22 4.87 -33.36
CA LYS A 103 -9.37 5.54 -34.36
C LYS A 103 -9.18 4.69 -35.61
N LYS A 104 -9.01 3.38 -35.47
CA LYS A 104 -8.93 2.45 -36.63
C LYS A 104 -10.25 2.40 -37.39
N ALA A 105 -11.38 2.31 -36.70
CA ALA A 105 -12.71 2.34 -37.31
C ALA A 105 -12.97 3.66 -38.07
N ALA A 106 -12.63 4.80 -37.46
CA ALA A 106 -12.74 6.11 -38.10
C ALA A 106 -11.84 6.23 -39.34
N LYS A 107 -10.61 5.70 -39.29
CA LYS A 107 -9.67 5.73 -40.42
C LYS A 107 -10.12 4.81 -41.57
N ALA A 108 -10.72 3.65 -41.26
CA ALA A 108 -11.28 2.75 -42.26
C ALA A 108 -12.48 3.35 -43.00
N VAL A 109 -13.36 4.07 -42.28
CA VAL A 109 -14.50 4.78 -42.89
C VAL A 109 -14.06 5.93 -43.80
N SER A 110 -12.95 6.61 -43.49
CA SER A 110 -12.40 7.67 -44.35
C SER A 110 -11.60 7.19 -45.56
N ALA A 111 -11.33 5.88 -45.66
CA ALA A 111 -10.43 5.31 -46.66
C ALA A 111 -11.14 4.64 -47.85
N ASP A 112 -12.47 4.65 -47.91
CA ASP A 112 -13.22 4.24 -49.12
C ASP A 112 -13.26 5.41 -50.12
N PRO A 113 -12.53 5.34 -51.27
CA PRO A 113 -12.69 6.33 -52.31
C PRO A 113 -13.93 5.99 -53.13
N ALA A 114 -14.74 7.02 -53.42
CA ALA A 114 -15.95 6.95 -54.22
C ALA A 114 -15.79 6.09 -55.51
N PRO A 115 -16.79 5.29 -55.90
CA PRO A 115 -16.68 4.48 -57.11
C PRO A 115 -16.64 5.39 -58.33
N THR A 116 -15.52 5.34 -59.05
CA THR A 116 -15.27 6.13 -60.26
C THR A 116 -16.30 5.81 -61.33
N GLU A 117 -17.19 6.76 -61.59
CA GLU A 117 -18.16 6.75 -62.69
C GLU A 117 -17.45 6.97 -64.03
N LYS A 118 -16.79 5.92 -64.56
CA LYS A 118 -16.28 5.90 -65.94
C LYS A 118 -16.43 4.50 -66.52
N GLN A 119 -17.65 4.12 -66.89
CA GLN A 119 -17.91 3.05 -67.88
C GLN A 119 -19.40 2.99 -68.29
N ARG A 120 -19.96 4.11 -68.76
CA ARG A 120 -21.21 4.11 -69.55
C ARG A 120 -21.15 5.19 -70.61
N LYS A 121 -20.42 4.92 -71.70
CA LYS A 121 -20.67 5.41 -73.08
C LYS A 121 -19.48 5.09 -74.00
N ALA A 122 -19.63 4.02 -74.78
CA ALA A 122 -19.13 3.86 -76.14
C ALA A 122 -20.09 2.82 -76.75
N ALA A 123 -21.07 3.25 -77.54
CA ALA A 123 -20.98 3.51 -78.98
C ALA A 123 -20.88 2.18 -79.75
#